data_AF-A0A7C1LP08-F1
#
_entry.id   AF-A0A7C1LP08-F1
#
_cell.length_a   1.000
_cell.length_b   1.000
_cell.length_c   1.000
_cell.angle_alpha   90.00
_cell.angle_beta   90.00
_cell.angle_gamma   90.00
#
_symmetry.space_group_name_H-M   'P 1'
#
loop_
_entity.id
_entity.type
_entity.pdbx_description
1 polymer ?
#
loop_
_entity_poly.entity_id
_entity_poly.type
_entity_poly.pdbx_seq_one_letter_code
_entity_poly.pdbx_strand_id
1 'polypeptide(L)'
;MVGRGLRIHANKKDCLILDFAGCIDEHGPIDLVGIGNQYTAMAVCGLCRESFSRAVRVCPACGWEIPLQEIERIEEVEKERRMHGQKASKRAILSDEPETFAVDDVKINRHKKAGRPDSIRIQFRCGIATFCYWVCLDHPGETGQIARQWWKRFLFDGHTVDSVLQDLFAKQKIKESIKTVTIRRNGKFVSIVDWNQEIVK
;
A
#
# COMPACT_ATOMS: atom_id res chain seq x y z
N MET A 1 -18.27 10.09 -3.24
CA MET A 1 -18.52 9.36 -4.50
C MET A 1 -19.05 7.94 -4.34
N VAL A 2 -18.53 7.10 -3.43
CA VAL A 2 -18.87 5.66 -3.42
C VAL A 2 -19.75 5.16 -2.28
N GLY A 3 -20.21 6.04 -1.38
CA GLY A 3 -20.88 5.65 -0.13
C GLY A 3 -22.14 4.78 -0.29
N ARG A 4 -22.86 4.87 -1.42
CA ARG A 4 -24.00 3.98 -1.70
C ARG A 4 -23.56 2.53 -1.93
N GLY A 5 -22.42 2.34 -2.58
CA GLY A 5 -21.82 1.03 -2.86
C GLY A 5 -21.20 0.35 -1.63
N LEU A 6 -20.92 1.10 -0.55
CA LEU A 6 -20.28 0.57 0.67
C LEU A 6 -21.25 -0.04 1.69
N ARG A 7 -22.57 0.06 1.48
CA ARG A 7 -23.58 -0.50 2.41
C ARG A 7 -23.51 -2.02 2.49
N ILE A 8 -23.44 -2.60 3.68
CA ILE A 8 -23.33 -4.06 3.87
C ILE A 8 -24.63 -4.76 3.45
N HIS A 9 -24.51 -5.90 2.76
CA HIS A 9 -25.63 -6.77 2.42
C HIS A 9 -25.13 -8.22 2.35
N ALA A 10 -25.90 -9.18 2.86
CA ALA A 10 -25.44 -10.58 3.05
C ALA A 10 -24.92 -11.24 1.76
N ASN A 11 -25.52 -10.91 0.61
CA ASN A 11 -25.16 -11.48 -0.69
C ASN A 11 -24.17 -10.63 -1.50
N LYS A 12 -23.66 -9.53 -0.94
CA LYS A 12 -22.78 -8.61 -1.66
C LYS A 12 -21.33 -8.86 -1.25
N LYS A 13 -20.55 -9.48 -2.15
CA LYS A 13 -19.12 -9.77 -1.92
C LYS A 13 -18.23 -8.54 -2.14
N ASP A 14 -18.54 -7.76 -3.16
CA ASP A 14 -17.74 -6.62 -3.61
C ASP A 14 -18.63 -5.55 -4.28
N CYS A 15 -18.04 -4.40 -4.62
CA CYS A 15 -18.70 -3.32 -5.35
C CYS A 15 -17.73 -2.76 -6.40
N LEU A 16 -18.01 -3.02 -7.68
CA LEU A 16 -17.22 -2.47 -8.78
C LEU A 16 -17.40 -0.94 -8.86
N ILE A 17 -16.28 -0.21 -8.93
CA ILE A 17 -16.26 1.24 -9.11
C ILE A 17 -15.57 1.56 -10.42
N LEU A 18 -16.20 2.40 -11.25
CA LEU A 18 -15.66 2.88 -12.51
C LEU A 18 -15.47 4.40 -12.42
N ASP A 19 -14.23 4.84 -12.24
CA ASP A 19 -13.90 6.26 -12.11
C ASP A 19 -13.36 6.83 -13.42
N PHE A 20 -14.24 7.43 -14.23
CA PHE A 20 -13.88 8.13 -15.47
C PHE A 20 -13.50 9.60 -15.26
N ALA A 21 -13.79 10.13 -14.07
CA ALA A 21 -13.52 11.53 -13.72
C ALA A 21 -12.11 11.73 -13.15
N GLY A 22 -11.40 10.65 -12.81
CA GLY A 22 -10.05 10.72 -12.24
C GLY A 22 -10.04 11.13 -10.77
N CYS A 23 -11.17 10.98 -10.07
CA CYS A 23 -11.30 11.38 -8.68
C CYS A 23 -10.39 10.59 -7.74
N ILE A 24 -10.11 9.31 -8.02
CA ILE A 24 -9.14 8.49 -7.27
C ILE A 24 -7.72 8.99 -7.54
N ASP A 25 -7.43 9.43 -8.77
CA ASP A 25 -6.13 10.00 -9.12
C ASP A 25 -5.89 11.34 -8.41
N GLU A 26 -6.93 12.18 -8.30
CA GLU A 26 -6.88 13.48 -7.65
C GLU A 26 -6.87 13.39 -6.11
N HIS A 27 -7.80 12.63 -5.52
CA HIS A 27 -8.03 12.60 -4.08
C HIS A 27 -7.27 11.47 -3.36
N GLY A 28 -6.81 10.47 -4.11
CA GLY A 28 -6.24 9.25 -3.54
C GLY A 28 -7.29 8.28 -2.99
N PRO A 29 -6.85 7.20 -2.32
CA PRO A 29 -7.75 6.20 -1.74
C PRO A 29 -8.68 6.79 -0.69
N ILE A 30 -9.93 6.32 -0.65
CA ILE A 30 -11.00 6.90 0.18
C ILE A 30 -10.81 6.65 1.68
N ASP A 31 -9.99 5.67 2.04
CA ASP A 31 -9.67 5.22 3.40
C ASP A 31 -8.40 5.89 3.96
N LEU A 32 -7.63 6.61 3.13
CA LEU A 32 -6.48 7.41 3.56
C LEU A 32 -6.83 8.89 3.70
N VAL A 33 -7.63 9.20 4.70
CA VAL A 33 -7.97 10.58 5.04
C VAL A 33 -6.71 11.28 5.59
N GLY A 34 -6.23 12.32 4.89
CA GLY A 34 -5.16 13.21 5.35
C GLY A 34 -3.73 12.87 4.89
N ILE A 35 -3.52 11.79 4.12
CA ILE A 35 -2.21 11.43 3.53
C ILE A 35 -2.25 11.45 1.99
N GLY A 36 -3.45 11.42 1.40
CA GLY A 36 -3.65 11.63 -0.04
C GLY A 36 -3.48 13.09 -0.41
N ASN A 37 -2.48 13.35 -1.26
CA ASN A 37 -2.32 14.48 -2.19
C ASN A 37 -3.09 15.78 -1.87
N GLN A 38 -2.35 16.89 -1.75
CA GLN A 38 -2.80 18.27 -1.53
C GLN A 38 -3.81 18.84 -2.58
N TYR A 39 -4.36 18.00 -3.46
CA TYR A 39 -5.20 18.40 -4.59
C TYR A 39 -6.70 18.34 -4.31
N THR A 40 -7.13 17.87 -3.13
CA THR A 40 -8.47 18.26 -2.66
C THR A 40 -8.37 19.70 -2.20
N ALA A 41 -8.53 20.57 -3.19
CA ALA A 41 -8.68 21.99 -3.13
C ALA A 41 -9.90 22.38 -2.27
N MET A 42 -9.91 22.04 -0.98
CA MET A 42 -10.82 22.63 -0.01
C MET A 42 -10.26 23.99 0.40
N ALA A 43 -11.14 24.98 0.53
CA ALA A 43 -10.79 26.23 1.17
C ALA A 43 -10.82 26.01 2.68
N VAL A 44 -9.81 26.52 3.38
CA VAL A 44 -9.83 26.61 4.84
C VAL A 44 -10.12 28.05 5.20
N CYS A 45 -11.15 28.26 6.00
CA CYS A 45 -11.54 29.60 6.42
C CYS A 45 -10.43 30.27 7.24
N GLY A 46 -10.03 31.50 6.85
CA GLY A 46 -9.03 32.27 7.60
C GLY A 46 -9.49 32.70 9.00
N LEU A 47 -10.81 32.72 9.26
CA LEU A 47 -11.39 33.13 10.55
C LEU A 47 -11.71 31.94 11.45
N CYS A 48 -12.58 31.02 11.01
CA CYS A 48 -13.06 29.91 11.84
C CYS A 48 -12.37 28.57 11.57
N ARG A 49 -11.45 28.51 10.58
CA ARG A 49 -10.74 27.30 10.13
C ARG A 49 -11.64 26.16 9.63
N GLU A 50 -12.92 26.42 9.40
CA GLU A 50 -13.83 25.47 8.75
C GLU A 50 -13.30 25.11 7.35
N SER A 51 -13.33 23.83 6.99
CA SER A 51 -12.94 23.36 5.66
C SER A 51 -14.18 23.22 4.79
N PHE A 52 -14.23 23.92 3.66
CA PHE A 52 -15.39 23.94 2.78
C PHE A 52 -15.01 23.89 1.30
N SER A 53 -15.99 23.60 0.44
CA SER A 53 -15.79 23.58 -1.01
C SER A 53 -15.48 24.99 -1.53
N ARG A 54 -14.42 25.12 -2.33
CA ARG A 54 -14.03 26.38 -3.01
C ARG A 54 -15.14 26.94 -3.89
N ALA A 55 -15.99 26.08 -4.45
CA ALA A 55 -17.11 26.49 -5.31
C ALA A 55 -18.10 27.41 -4.60
N VAL A 56 -18.19 27.33 -3.26
CA VAL A 56 -19.10 28.16 -2.46
C VAL A 56 -18.56 29.60 -2.32
N ARG A 57 -17.24 29.82 -2.49
CA ARG A 57 -16.51 31.11 -2.36
C ARG A 57 -16.63 31.84 -1.02
N VAL A 58 -17.62 31.50 -0.22
CA VAL A 58 -17.94 32.06 1.09
C VAL A 58 -18.02 30.93 2.11
N CYS A 59 -17.41 31.11 3.27
CA CYS A 59 -17.47 30.13 4.34
C CYS A 59 -18.93 30.03 4.86
N PRO A 60 -19.55 28.84 4.82
CA PRO A 60 -20.94 28.66 5.24
C PRO A 60 -21.14 28.85 6.76
N ALA A 61 -20.05 28.79 7.55
CA ALA A 61 -20.11 28.90 9.01
C ALA A 61 -20.01 30.34 9.52
N CYS A 62 -19.23 31.21 8.86
CA CYS A 62 -18.95 32.57 9.37
C CYS A 62 -19.02 33.68 8.32
N GLY A 63 -19.28 33.36 7.05
CA GLY A 63 -19.40 34.37 5.99
C GLY A 63 -18.06 34.89 5.45
N TRP A 64 -16.92 34.33 5.86
CA TRP A 64 -15.62 34.73 5.32
C TRP A 64 -15.51 34.44 3.82
N GLU A 65 -15.16 35.44 3.02
CA GLU A 65 -14.96 35.30 1.58
C GLU A 65 -13.51 34.94 1.26
N ILE A 66 -13.34 34.04 0.29
CA ILE A 66 -12.02 33.69 -0.22
C ILE A 66 -11.45 34.90 -0.98
N PRO A 67 -10.21 35.36 -0.68
CA PRO A 67 -9.58 36.48 -1.40
C PRO A 67 -9.49 36.24 -2.91
N LEU A 68 -9.76 37.27 -3.71
CA LEU A 68 -9.73 37.20 -5.19
C LEU A 68 -8.40 36.67 -5.75
N GLN A 69 -7.27 37.07 -5.18
CA GLN A 69 -5.95 36.59 -5.60
C GLN A 69 -5.79 35.07 -5.43
N GLU A 70 -6.43 34.50 -4.40
CA GLU A 70 -6.45 33.06 -4.18
C GLU A 70 -7.32 32.40 -5.24
N ILE A 71 -8.49 32.98 -5.57
CA ILE A 71 -9.41 32.49 -6.62
C ILE A 71 -8.73 32.46 -7.99
N GLU A 72 -8.06 33.54 -8.39
CA GLU A 72 -7.37 33.64 -9.69
C GLU A 72 -6.27 32.59 -9.82
N ARG A 73 -5.44 32.41 -8.78
CA ARG A 73 -4.42 31.36 -8.72
C ARG A 73 -5.01 29.95 -8.83
N ILE A 74 -6.19 29.73 -8.23
CA ILE A 74 -6.89 28.45 -8.28
C ILE A 74 -7.43 28.18 -9.69
N GLU A 75 -8.07 29.17 -10.30
CA GLU A 75 -8.64 29.06 -11.66
C GLU A 75 -7.55 28.83 -12.71
N GLU A 76 -6.36 29.40 -12.53
CA GLU A 76 -5.19 29.15 -13.40
C GLU A 76 -4.73 27.69 -13.36
N VAL A 77 -4.72 27.07 -12.16
CA VAL A 77 -4.38 25.65 -11.97
C VAL A 77 -5.50 24.74 -12.51
N GLU A 78 -6.77 25.14 -12.39
CA GLU A 78 -7.90 24.34 -12.88
C GLU A 78 -8.08 24.40 -14.39
N LYS A 79 -7.63 25.46 -15.06
CA LYS A 79 -7.72 25.60 -16.52
C LYS A 79 -6.89 24.55 -17.28
N GLU A 80 -5.85 24.01 -16.64
CA GLU A 80 -5.05 22.90 -17.17
C GLU A 80 -5.66 21.51 -16.88
N ARG A 81 -6.72 21.43 -16.05
CA ARG A 81 -7.36 20.14 -15.72
C ARG A 81 -8.09 19.58 -16.94
N ARG A 82 -7.65 18.40 -17.36
CA ARG A 82 -8.29 17.65 -18.45
C ARG A 82 -9.71 17.26 -18.07
N MET A 83 -10.66 17.59 -18.96
CA MET A 83 -11.96 16.92 -19.06
C MET A 83 -11.77 15.39 -19.06
N HIS A 84 -12.49 14.70 -18.16
CA HIS A 84 -12.76 13.24 -18.10
C HIS A 84 -12.05 12.36 -19.15
N GLY A 85 -11.26 11.42 -18.67
CA GLY A 85 -10.54 10.48 -19.52
C GLY A 85 -11.46 9.48 -20.22
N GLN A 86 -11.06 9.00 -21.39
CA GLN A 86 -11.77 7.93 -22.12
C GLN A 86 -11.68 6.55 -21.42
N LYS A 87 -10.87 6.42 -20.37
CA LYS A 87 -10.63 5.18 -19.63
C LYS A 87 -10.79 5.45 -18.15
N ALA A 88 -11.37 4.48 -17.43
CA ALA A 88 -11.46 4.53 -15.98
C ALA A 88 -10.06 4.48 -15.35
N SER A 89 -9.91 5.11 -14.18
CA SER A 89 -8.67 5.07 -13.41
C SER A 89 -8.28 3.62 -13.08
N LYS A 90 -6.99 3.34 -13.17
CA LYS A 90 -6.40 2.05 -12.75
C LYS A 90 -5.95 2.04 -11.29
N ARG A 91 -6.11 3.15 -10.56
CA ARG A 91 -5.70 3.21 -9.16
C ARG A 91 -6.69 2.50 -8.27
N ALA A 92 -6.16 1.83 -7.25
CA ALA A 92 -6.94 1.23 -6.19
C ALA A 92 -7.76 2.29 -5.45
N ILE A 93 -9.04 2.00 -5.21
CA ILE A 93 -9.93 2.88 -4.45
C ILE A 93 -9.70 2.78 -2.94
N LEU A 94 -9.21 1.64 -2.48
CA LEU A 94 -8.79 1.39 -1.10
C LEU A 94 -7.26 1.29 -1.02
N SER A 95 -6.70 1.77 0.07
CA SER A 95 -5.25 1.80 0.28
C SER A 95 -4.62 0.46 0.64
N ASP A 96 -5.47 -0.51 1.02
CA ASP A 96 -5.07 -1.85 1.45
C ASP A 96 -5.22 -2.91 0.35
N GLU A 97 -5.50 -2.50 -0.89
CA GLU A 97 -5.56 -3.43 -2.01
C GLU A 97 -4.20 -4.14 -2.18
N PRO A 98 -4.18 -5.48 -2.22
CA PRO A 98 -2.95 -6.21 -2.39
C PRO A 98 -2.35 -5.99 -3.78
N GLU A 99 -1.06 -5.65 -3.84
CA GLU A 99 -0.32 -5.49 -5.08
C GLU A 99 0.68 -6.62 -5.27
N THR A 100 0.68 -7.25 -6.44
CA THR A 100 1.60 -8.34 -6.79
C THR A 100 2.80 -7.81 -7.56
N PHE A 101 4.00 -8.11 -7.08
CA PHE A 101 5.26 -7.70 -7.68
C PHE A 101 6.09 -8.90 -8.14
N ALA A 102 6.71 -8.79 -9.31
CA ALA A 102 7.76 -9.72 -9.73
C ALA A 102 8.99 -9.56 -8.83
N VAL A 103 9.50 -10.66 -8.31
CA VAL A 103 10.79 -10.69 -7.62
C VAL A 103 11.87 -10.71 -8.70
N ASP A 104 12.91 -9.89 -8.54
CA ASP A 104 14.11 -9.86 -9.39
C ASP A 104 15.33 -10.44 -8.69
N ASP A 105 15.48 -10.14 -7.40
CA ASP A 105 16.59 -10.65 -6.60
C ASP A 105 16.16 -10.92 -5.16
N VAL A 106 16.88 -11.82 -4.49
CA VAL A 106 16.68 -12.17 -3.09
C VAL A 106 17.98 -11.91 -2.31
N LYS A 107 17.89 -11.32 -1.12
CA LYS A 107 19.00 -11.25 -0.17
C LYS A 107 18.57 -11.80 1.17
N ILE A 108 19.44 -12.58 1.80
CA ILE A 108 19.19 -13.20 3.10
C ILE A 108 20.23 -12.63 4.07
N ASN A 109 19.78 -12.14 5.22
CA ASN A 109 20.67 -11.61 6.25
C ASN A 109 20.20 -12.03 7.63
N ARG A 110 21.15 -12.16 8.57
CA ARG A 110 20.82 -12.31 9.99
C ARG A 110 20.16 -11.04 10.51
N HIS A 111 19.08 -11.19 11.26
CA HIS A 111 18.44 -10.11 12.00
C HIS A 111 18.48 -10.42 13.49
N LYS A 112 19.08 -9.50 14.26
CA LYS A 112 19.18 -9.57 15.71
C LYS A 112 18.31 -8.51 16.36
N LYS A 113 17.60 -8.89 17.41
CA LYS A 113 16.82 -7.98 18.26
C LYS A 113 17.13 -8.30 19.72
N ALA A 114 17.46 -7.27 20.52
CA ALA A 114 17.83 -7.46 21.91
C ALA A 114 16.74 -8.23 22.68
N GLY A 115 17.15 -9.23 23.47
CA GLY A 115 16.25 -10.06 24.27
C GLY A 115 15.38 -11.04 23.46
N ARG A 116 15.66 -11.25 22.17
CA ARG A 116 14.96 -12.21 21.32
C ARG A 116 15.97 -13.11 20.58
N PRO A 117 15.61 -14.37 20.26
CA PRO A 117 16.41 -15.21 19.39
C PRO A 117 16.65 -14.57 18.02
N ASP A 118 17.71 -14.99 17.36
CA ASP A 118 18.03 -14.54 16.01
C ASP A 118 16.92 -14.94 15.02
N SER A 119 16.79 -14.15 13.96
CA SER A 119 15.85 -14.43 12.86
C SER A 119 16.53 -14.16 11.53
N ILE A 120 15.92 -14.64 10.46
CA ILE A 120 16.36 -14.39 9.09
C ILE A 120 15.53 -13.24 8.53
N ARG A 121 16.18 -12.21 8.01
CA ARG A 121 15.54 -11.19 7.18
C ARG A 121 15.80 -11.52 5.71
N ILE A 122 14.73 -11.89 5.02
CA ILE A 122 14.72 -12.05 3.56
C ILE A 122 14.29 -10.72 2.94
N GLN A 123 15.03 -10.26 1.95
CA GLN A 123 14.73 -9.06 1.19
C GLN A 123 14.46 -9.46 -0.26
N PHE A 124 13.26 -9.14 -0.74
CA PHE A 124 12.83 -9.35 -2.12
C PHE A 124 12.95 -8.02 -2.87
N ARG A 125 13.91 -7.93 -3.79
CA ARG A 125 14.02 -6.79 -4.70
C ARG A 125 13.03 -6.98 -5.84
N CYS A 126 12.16 -6.00 -6.05
CA CYS A 126 11.13 -5.98 -7.07
C CYS A 126 11.20 -4.64 -7.82
N GLY A 127 11.96 -4.60 -8.90
CA GLY A 127 12.37 -3.38 -9.59
C GLY A 127 13.12 -2.43 -8.67
N ILE A 128 12.53 -1.25 -8.45
CA ILE A 128 13.02 -0.22 -7.53
C ILE A 128 12.57 -0.45 -6.07
N ALA A 129 11.55 -1.28 -5.85
CA ALA A 129 11.01 -1.55 -4.54
C ALA A 129 11.76 -2.71 -3.87
N THR A 130 11.82 -2.71 -2.53
CA THR A 130 12.33 -3.82 -1.75
C THR A 130 11.38 -4.14 -0.61
N PHE A 131 10.94 -5.39 -0.52
CA PHE A 131 10.06 -5.87 0.53
C PHE A 131 10.80 -6.85 1.44
N CYS A 132 10.57 -6.75 2.75
CA CYS A 132 11.26 -7.57 3.74
C CYS A 132 10.28 -8.56 4.38
N TYR A 133 10.78 -9.77 4.60
CA TYR A 133 10.07 -10.82 5.34
C TYR A 133 11.00 -11.39 6.42
N TRP A 134 10.45 -11.63 7.61
CA TRP A 134 11.22 -12.14 8.75
C TRP A 134 10.82 -13.58 9.04
N VAL A 135 11.82 -14.44 9.22
CA VAL A 135 11.63 -15.85 9.53
C VAL A 135 12.33 -16.18 10.84
N CYS A 136 11.53 -16.53 11.84
CA CYS A 136 11.98 -16.74 13.21
C CYS A 136 12.28 -18.22 13.50
N LEU A 137 13.23 -18.82 12.77
CA LEU A 137 13.54 -20.25 12.89
C LEU A 137 13.97 -20.68 14.30
N ASP A 138 14.74 -19.83 14.98
CA ASP A 138 15.29 -20.12 16.32
C ASP A 138 14.32 -19.72 17.46
N HIS A 139 13.13 -19.20 17.13
CA HIS A 139 12.16 -18.81 18.15
C HIS A 139 11.49 -20.05 18.77
N PRO A 140 11.36 -20.14 20.11
CA PRO A 140 10.64 -21.24 20.74
C PRO A 140 9.13 -21.14 20.51
N GLY A 141 8.42 -22.26 20.67
CA GLY A 141 6.96 -22.29 20.59
C GLY A 141 6.39 -22.14 19.18
N GLU A 142 5.14 -21.70 19.10
CA GLU A 142 4.31 -21.71 17.88
C GLU A 142 4.91 -20.87 16.75
N THR A 143 5.44 -19.68 17.04
CA THR A 143 6.06 -18.80 16.04
C THR A 143 7.21 -19.48 15.30
N GLY A 144 8.05 -20.23 16.00
CA GLY A 144 9.14 -20.99 15.37
C GLY A 144 8.66 -22.24 14.64
N GLN A 145 7.56 -22.85 15.07
CA GLN A 145 6.95 -23.96 14.33
C GLN A 145 6.38 -23.51 12.99
N ILE A 146 5.62 -22.39 12.98
CA ILE A 146 5.10 -21.77 11.77
C ILE A 146 6.26 -21.38 10.83
N ALA A 147 7.32 -20.78 11.38
CA ALA A 147 8.50 -20.40 10.61
C ALA A 147 9.18 -21.62 9.95
N ARG A 148 9.39 -22.71 10.69
CA ARG A 148 9.98 -23.96 10.16
C ARG A 148 9.06 -24.64 9.15
N GLN A 149 7.75 -24.64 9.37
CA GLN A 149 6.79 -25.19 8.42
C GLN A 149 6.78 -24.40 7.11
N TRP A 150 6.81 -23.05 7.20
CA TRP A 150 6.95 -22.20 6.04
C TRP A 150 8.26 -22.50 5.30
N TRP A 151 9.37 -22.68 6.03
CA TRP A 151 10.70 -22.95 5.48
C TRP A 151 10.82 -24.27 4.70
N LYS A 152 10.07 -25.31 5.08
CA LYS A 152 10.11 -26.64 4.43
C LYS A 152 9.80 -26.60 2.94
N ARG A 153 9.09 -25.58 2.44
CA ARG A 153 8.73 -25.45 1.01
C ARG A 153 9.94 -25.30 0.08
N PHE A 154 11.11 -24.94 0.62
CA PHE A 154 12.31 -24.66 -0.17
C PHE A 154 13.32 -25.82 -0.18
N LEU A 155 12.93 -27.00 0.33
CA LEU A 155 13.79 -28.20 0.41
C LEU A 155 15.16 -27.92 1.06
N PHE A 156 15.17 -27.14 2.16
CA PHE A 156 16.36 -26.96 2.99
C PHE A 156 16.46 -28.06 4.04
N ASP A 157 17.68 -28.60 4.18
CA ASP A 157 18.04 -29.49 5.29
C ASP A 157 18.24 -28.71 6.61
N GLY A 158 18.57 -27.41 6.51
CA GLY A 158 18.75 -26.52 7.66
C GLY A 158 17.45 -25.98 8.25
N HIS A 159 17.35 -25.96 9.58
CA HIS A 159 16.17 -25.47 10.33
C HIS A 159 16.50 -24.41 11.39
N THR A 160 17.73 -23.93 11.43
CA THR A 160 18.18 -22.84 12.31
C THR A 160 18.72 -21.67 11.49
N VAL A 161 18.78 -20.48 12.08
CA VAL A 161 19.33 -19.30 11.42
C VAL A 161 20.77 -19.54 10.93
N ASP A 162 21.60 -20.18 11.76
CA ASP A 162 22.99 -20.48 11.43
C ASP A 162 23.10 -21.43 10.24
N SER A 163 22.35 -22.54 10.24
CA SER A 163 22.39 -23.53 9.16
C SER A 163 21.97 -22.94 7.81
N VAL A 164 20.98 -22.05 7.82
CA VAL A 164 20.51 -21.40 6.59
C VAL A 164 21.53 -20.40 6.07
N LEU A 165 22.16 -19.61 6.93
CA LEU A 165 23.15 -18.61 6.51
C LEU A 165 24.45 -19.25 6.02
N GLN A 166 24.73 -20.50 6.40
CA GLN A 166 25.85 -21.28 5.87
C GLN A 166 25.55 -21.93 4.51
N ASP A 167 24.29 -22.13 4.14
CA ASP A 167 23.93 -22.67 2.83
C ASP A 167 24.12 -21.60 1.73
N LEU A 168 25.16 -21.78 0.93
CA LEU A 168 25.51 -20.90 -0.20
C LEU A 168 24.40 -20.80 -1.26
N PHE A 169 23.56 -21.83 -1.38
CA PHE A 169 22.47 -21.88 -2.35
C PHE A 169 21.17 -21.33 -1.77
N ALA A 170 21.15 -20.87 -0.52
CA ALA A 170 19.90 -20.49 0.13
C ALA A 170 19.17 -19.38 -0.61
N LYS A 171 19.91 -18.36 -1.04
CA LYS A 171 19.39 -17.27 -1.86
C LYS A 171 18.76 -17.79 -3.16
N GLN A 172 19.44 -18.69 -3.86
CA GLN A 172 19.02 -19.20 -5.16
C GLN A 172 17.75 -20.06 -5.03
N LYS A 173 17.70 -20.96 -4.05
CA LYS A 173 16.52 -21.81 -3.79
C LYS A 173 15.27 -21.00 -3.51
N ILE A 174 15.38 -19.94 -2.70
CA ILE A 174 14.25 -19.03 -2.42
C ILE A 174 13.83 -18.28 -3.68
N LYS A 175 14.80 -17.78 -4.45
CA LYS A 175 14.56 -17.07 -5.71
C LYS A 175 13.93 -17.96 -6.81
N GLU A 176 14.25 -19.25 -6.79
CA GLU A 176 13.66 -20.24 -7.67
C GLU A 176 12.22 -20.57 -7.29
N SER A 177 11.95 -20.64 -5.99
CA SER A 177 10.64 -21.00 -5.46
C SER A 177 9.66 -19.82 -5.39
N ILE A 178 10.14 -18.58 -5.20
CA ILE A 178 9.31 -17.37 -5.12
C ILE A 178 9.61 -16.46 -6.30
N LYS A 179 8.68 -16.40 -7.25
CA LYS A 179 8.71 -15.56 -8.44
C LYS A 179 7.97 -14.25 -8.26
N THR A 180 6.91 -14.23 -7.46
CA THR A 180 6.15 -13.02 -7.17
C THR A 180 5.83 -12.92 -5.68
N VAL A 181 5.72 -11.69 -5.20
CA VAL A 181 5.28 -11.38 -3.83
C VAL A 181 4.07 -10.47 -3.89
N THR A 182 3.04 -10.81 -3.13
CA THR A 182 1.83 -9.99 -2.99
C THR A 182 1.93 -9.23 -1.67
N ILE A 183 1.89 -7.91 -1.74
CA ILE A 183 2.03 -7.04 -0.57
C ILE A 183 0.72 -6.33 -0.28
N ARG A 184 0.41 -6.20 1.00
CA ARG A 184 -0.65 -5.32 1.50
C ARG A 184 -0.01 -4.17 2.26
N ARG A 185 -0.40 -2.94 1.95
CA ARG A 185 0.00 -1.75 2.71
C ARG A 185 -1.01 -1.54 3.84
N ASN A 186 -0.51 -1.27 5.04
CA ASN A 186 -1.33 -0.91 6.20
C ASN A 186 -0.70 0.34 6.84
N GLY A 187 -1.12 1.51 6.35
CA GLY A 187 -0.50 2.79 6.66
C GLY A 187 0.98 2.80 6.26
N LYS A 188 1.88 2.95 7.25
CA LYS A 188 3.33 2.99 7.05
C LYS A 188 3.98 1.60 6.93
N PHE A 189 3.26 0.54 7.27
CA PHE A 189 3.79 -0.82 7.28
C PHE A 189 3.39 -1.58 6.03
N VAL A 190 4.31 -2.41 5.52
CA VAL A 190 4.07 -3.29 4.38
C VAL A 190 4.22 -4.72 4.85
N SER A 191 3.21 -5.54 4.59
CA SER A 191 3.23 -6.97 4.90
C SER A 191 3.10 -7.78 3.60
N ILE A 192 3.94 -8.81 3.46
CA ILE A 192 3.77 -9.80 2.40
C ILE A 192 2.65 -10.75 2.83
N VAL A 193 1.60 -10.84 2.02
CA VAL A 193 0.39 -11.63 2.32
C VAL A 193 0.28 -12.89 1.49
N ASP A 194 0.90 -12.92 0.31
CA ASP A 194 0.87 -14.09 -0.57
C ASP A 194 2.11 -14.19 -1.48
N TRP A 195 2.30 -15.34 -2.11
CA TRP A 195 3.47 -15.69 -2.91
C TRP A 195 3.04 -16.34 -4.23
N ASN A 196 3.75 -16.06 -5.32
CA ASN A 196 3.53 -16.71 -6.63
C ASN A 196 2.13 -16.49 -7.24
N GLN A 197 1.46 -15.41 -6.88
CA GLN A 197 0.22 -14.98 -7.55
C GLN A 197 0.52 -14.39 -8.94
N GLU A 198 -0.48 -14.45 -9.82
CA GLU A 198 -0.40 -13.80 -11.13
C GLU A 198 -0.29 -12.28 -10.99
N ILE A 199 0.50 -11.66 -11.87
CA ILE A 199 0.65 -10.21 -11.91
C ILE A 199 -0.48 -9.65 -12.76
N VAL A 200 -1.51 -9.13 -12.09
CA VAL A 200 -2.59 -8.40 -12.75
C VAL A 200 -2.06 -7.03 -13.21
N LYS A 201 -2.10 -6.75 -14.52
CA LYS A 201 -1.61 -5.51 -15.17
C LYS A 201 -2.73 -4.52 -15.51
#